data_AF-Q8KW87-F1
#
_entry.id   AF-Q8KW87-F1
#
_cell.length_a   1.000
_cell.length_b   1.000
_cell.length_c   1.000
_cell.angle_alpha   90.00
_cell.angle_beta   90.00
_cell.angle_gamma   90.00
#
_symmetry.space_group_name_H-M   'P 1'
#
loop_
_entity.id
_entity.type
_entity.pdbx_description
1 polymer ?
#
loop_
_entity_poly.entity_id
_entity_poly.type
_entity_poly.pdbx_seq_one_letter_code
_entity_poly.pdbx_strand_id
1 'polypeptide(L)'
;MTIIATQTRRRAMTTNCIKFTSADIETAKGIGSISTLTFDLDITVEPVASMNPMAPTHRVLGRSPRGKLVECGGIWKKQNKETGADYYTLTIRDHGFNANLGKAANQDDLSLQAVIPWGPKDAA
;
A
#
# COMPACT_ATOMS: atom_id res chain seq x y z
N MET A 1 -13.37 -42.28 -5.76
CA MET A 1 -12.68 -41.25 -6.55
C MET A 1 -12.91 -39.92 -5.84
N THR A 2 -11.99 -39.51 -4.97
CA THR A 2 -12.16 -38.32 -4.11
C THR A 2 -11.45 -37.16 -4.78
N ILE A 3 -12.22 -36.16 -5.22
CA ILE A 3 -11.68 -34.91 -5.77
C ILE A 3 -11.22 -34.07 -4.57
N ILE A 4 -9.92 -34.05 -4.32
CA ILE A 4 -9.32 -33.14 -3.34
C ILE A 4 -9.24 -31.78 -4.04
N ALA A 5 -10.17 -30.89 -3.75
CA ALA A 5 -10.09 -29.50 -4.20
C ALA A 5 -8.77 -28.92 -3.67
N THR A 6 -7.83 -28.63 -4.58
CA THR A 6 -6.59 -27.95 -4.25
C THR A 6 -6.97 -26.52 -3.88
N GLN A 7 -7.26 -26.28 -2.60
CA GLN A 7 -7.39 -24.94 -2.08
C GLN A 7 -6.03 -24.29 -2.26
N THR A 8 -5.86 -23.50 -3.32
CA THR A 8 -4.72 -22.63 -3.50
C THR A 8 -4.69 -21.74 -2.27
N ARG A 9 -3.87 -22.08 -1.28
CA ARG A 9 -3.59 -21.22 -0.14
C ARG A 9 -3.01 -19.95 -0.76
N ARG A 10 -3.83 -18.90 -0.91
CA ARG A 10 -3.30 -17.54 -1.02
C ARG A 10 -2.36 -17.43 0.17
N ARG A 11 -1.06 -17.19 -0.08
CA ARG A 11 -0.13 -16.83 0.99
C ARG A 11 -0.86 -15.79 1.83
N ALA A 12 -1.03 -16.05 3.13
CA ALA A 12 -1.68 -15.11 4.02
C ALA A 12 -0.93 -13.78 3.87
N MET A 13 -1.55 -12.82 3.20
CA MET A 13 -0.98 -11.49 3.10
C MET A 13 -1.03 -10.93 4.51
N THR A 14 0.11 -10.51 5.03
CA THR A 14 0.15 -9.82 6.31
C THR A 14 -0.77 -8.62 6.21
N THR A 15 -1.82 -8.61 7.02
CA THR A 15 -2.83 -7.55 7.00
C THR A 15 -2.17 -6.20 7.24
N ASN A 16 -2.68 -5.16 6.57
CA ASN A 16 -2.16 -3.79 6.68
C ASN A 16 -0.68 -3.71 6.36
N CYS A 17 -0.23 -4.43 5.34
CA CYS A 17 1.12 -4.37 4.82
C CYS A 17 1.10 -4.37 3.29
N ILE A 18 2.15 -3.81 2.69
CA ILE A 18 2.46 -3.87 1.27
C ILE A 18 3.82 -4.54 1.13
N LYS A 19 3.86 -5.67 0.40
CA LYS A 19 5.08 -6.34 0.02
C LYS A 19 5.49 -5.87 -1.37
N PHE A 20 6.59 -5.13 -1.43
CA PHE A 20 7.24 -4.72 -2.67
C PHE A 20 8.14 -5.82 -3.23
N THR A 21 8.39 -5.75 -4.54
CA THR A 21 9.26 -6.69 -5.26
C THR A 21 10.74 -6.47 -4.96
N SER A 22 11.13 -5.30 -4.46
CA SER A 22 12.51 -4.97 -4.06
C SER A 22 12.49 -3.97 -2.89
N ALA A 23 13.65 -3.76 -2.26
CA ALA A 23 13.83 -2.77 -1.18
C ALA A 23 13.90 -1.32 -1.70
N ASP A 24 14.20 -1.13 -2.99
CA ASP A 24 14.08 0.16 -3.65
C ASP A 24 12.61 0.41 -3.99
N ILE A 25 11.90 1.07 -3.07
CA ILE A 25 10.45 1.26 -3.16
C ILE A 25 10.07 2.06 -4.40
N GLU A 26 10.82 3.08 -4.80
CA GLU A 26 10.40 4.03 -5.86
C GLU A 26 10.15 3.37 -7.21
N THR A 27 10.84 2.27 -7.48
CA THR A 27 10.77 1.54 -8.75
C THR A 27 10.05 0.20 -8.62
N ALA A 28 9.67 -0.20 -7.41
CA ALA A 28 9.13 -1.52 -7.12
C ALA A 28 7.62 -1.61 -7.36
N LYS A 29 7.15 -2.79 -7.77
CA LYS A 29 5.73 -3.13 -7.71
C LYS A 29 5.41 -3.68 -6.33
N GLY A 30 4.17 -3.53 -5.88
CA GLY A 30 3.73 -4.03 -4.58
C GLY A 30 2.39 -4.73 -4.62
N ILE A 31 2.19 -5.65 -3.67
CA ILE A 31 0.87 -6.25 -3.37
C ILE A 31 0.67 -6.15 -1.88
N GLY A 32 -0.54 -5.77 -1.46
CA GLY A 32 -0.87 -5.64 -0.05
C GLY A 32 -2.36 -5.75 0.22
N SER A 33 -2.70 -5.61 1.50
CA SER A 33 -4.09 -5.45 1.94
C SER A 33 -4.21 -4.33 2.96
N ILE A 34 -5.38 -3.72 2.96
CA ILE A 34 -5.83 -2.74 3.95
C ILE A 34 -7.11 -3.30 4.56
N SER A 35 -7.10 -3.49 5.87
CA SER A 35 -8.25 -3.95 6.64
C SER A 35 -8.50 -2.97 7.78
N THR A 36 -9.71 -2.44 7.80
CA THR A 36 -10.23 -1.58 8.87
C THR A 36 -11.49 -2.23 9.45
N LEU A 37 -12.11 -1.59 10.45
CA LEU A 37 -13.39 -2.09 10.98
C LEU A 37 -14.55 -1.98 9.99
N THR A 38 -14.44 -1.15 8.95
CA THR A 38 -15.55 -0.81 8.05
C THR A 38 -15.33 -1.21 6.59
N PHE A 39 -14.09 -1.55 6.20
CA PHE A 39 -13.78 -2.05 4.87
C PHE A 39 -12.49 -2.87 4.84
N ASP A 40 -12.43 -3.75 3.85
CA ASP A 40 -11.25 -4.49 3.42
C ASP A 40 -10.96 -4.18 1.95
N LEU A 41 -9.68 -4.03 1.62
CA LEU A 41 -9.24 -3.78 0.26
C LEU A 41 -7.90 -4.47 -0.02
N ASP A 42 -7.92 -5.44 -0.92
CA ASP A 42 -6.70 -5.94 -1.57
C ASP A 42 -6.21 -4.89 -2.58
N ILE A 43 -4.94 -4.53 -2.48
CA ILE A 43 -4.32 -3.51 -3.34
C ILE A 43 -3.15 -4.07 -4.14
N THR A 44 -3.01 -3.57 -5.36
CA THR A 44 -1.80 -3.66 -6.17
C THR A 44 -1.21 -2.27 -6.33
N VAL A 45 0.11 -2.17 -6.29
CA VAL A 45 0.85 -0.92 -6.34
C VAL A 45 1.79 -0.97 -7.53
N GLU A 46 1.73 0.04 -8.39
CA GLU A 46 2.57 0.12 -9.58
C GLU A 46 3.29 1.46 -9.68
N PRO A 47 4.60 1.47 -9.97
CA PRO A 47 5.36 2.70 -10.07
C PRO A 47 4.85 3.56 -11.24
N VAL A 48 4.93 4.86 -11.07
CA VAL A 48 4.53 5.86 -12.05
C VAL A 48 5.79 6.57 -12.54
N ALA A 49 6.07 6.47 -13.83
CA ALA A 49 7.10 7.29 -14.47
C ALA A 49 6.55 8.71 -14.68
N SER A 50 7.06 9.67 -13.91
CA SER A 50 6.69 11.08 -14.01
C SER A 50 7.90 11.96 -13.74
N MET A 51 8.04 13.04 -14.51
CA MET A 51 9.04 14.08 -14.24
C MET A 51 8.51 15.17 -13.29
N ASN A 52 7.21 15.15 -12.97
CA ASN A 52 6.63 16.09 -12.02
C ASN A 52 6.96 15.65 -10.58
N PRO A 53 7.69 16.46 -9.79
CA PRO A 53 8.06 16.11 -8.42
C PRO A 53 6.86 16.04 -7.46
N MET A 54 5.70 16.60 -7.83
CA MET A 54 4.46 16.50 -7.05
C MET A 54 3.59 15.31 -7.43
N ALA A 55 3.97 14.54 -8.44
CA ALA A 55 3.25 13.33 -8.84
C ALA A 55 3.40 12.23 -7.76
N PRO A 56 2.41 11.34 -7.63
CA PRO A 56 2.62 10.12 -6.85
C PRO A 56 3.76 9.30 -7.46
N THR A 57 4.54 8.63 -6.61
CA THR A 57 5.54 7.65 -7.04
C THR A 57 4.87 6.37 -7.53
N HIS A 58 3.70 6.04 -6.98
CA HIS A 58 2.93 4.86 -7.40
C HIS A 58 1.46 5.17 -7.54
N ARG A 59 0.80 4.49 -8.48
CA ARG A 59 -0.65 4.35 -8.52
C ARG A 59 -1.05 3.14 -7.68
N VAL A 60 -2.20 3.22 -7.02
CA VAL A 60 -2.74 2.14 -6.20
C VAL A 60 -4.03 1.66 -6.83
N LEU A 61 -4.10 0.37 -7.11
CA LEU A 61 -5.22 -0.28 -7.77
C LEU A 61 -5.95 -1.20 -6.78
N GLY A 62 -7.27 -1.05 -6.72
CA GLY A 62 -8.18 -1.98 -6.06
C GLY A 62 -9.03 -2.76 -7.08
N ARG A 63 -9.73 -3.79 -6.62
CA ARG A 63 -10.73 -4.50 -7.44
C ARG A 63 -12.13 -3.96 -7.19
N SER A 64 -12.81 -3.56 -8.25
CA SER A 64 -14.25 -3.26 -8.22
C SER A 64 -15.09 -4.51 -7.88
N PRO A 65 -16.38 -4.37 -7.53
CA PRO A 65 -17.28 -5.52 -7.29
C PRO A 65 -17.36 -6.52 -8.46
N ARG A 66 -17.06 -6.08 -9.69
CA ARG A 66 -17.00 -6.92 -10.89
C ARG A 66 -15.61 -7.52 -11.16
N GLY A 67 -14.66 -7.34 -10.25
CA GLY A 67 -13.30 -7.85 -10.33
C GLY A 67 -12.33 -7.06 -11.22
N LYS A 68 -12.76 -5.94 -11.84
CA LYS A 68 -11.88 -5.09 -12.65
C LYS A 68 -10.92 -4.30 -11.75
N LEU A 69 -9.65 -4.19 -12.16
CA LEU A 69 -8.69 -3.30 -11.52
C LEU A 69 -9.05 -1.85 -11.83
N VAL A 70 -9.09 -1.02 -10.78
CA VAL A 70 -9.42 0.40 -10.85
C VAL A 70 -8.43 1.14 -9.96
N GLU A 71 -7.86 2.23 -10.46
CA GLU A 71 -7.03 3.12 -9.66
C GLU A 71 -7.90 3.81 -8.59
N CYS A 72 -7.58 3.58 -7.32
CA CYS A 72 -8.31 4.10 -6.18
C CYS A 72 -7.44 5.01 -5.28
N GLY A 73 -6.16 5.19 -5.62
CA GLY A 73 -5.23 5.86 -4.72
C GLY A 73 -3.84 6.06 -5.31
N GLY A 74 -2.94 6.54 -4.45
CA GLY A 74 -1.54 6.76 -4.81
C GLY A 74 -0.61 6.63 -3.60
N ILE A 75 0.68 6.51 -3.89
CA ILE A 75 1.75 6.62 -2.91
C ILE A 75 2.61 7.83 -3.26
N TRP A 76 2.97 8.64 -2.26
CA TRP A 76 3.85 9.79 -2.41
C TRP A 76 5.09 9.63 -1.56
N LYS A 77 6.25 9.95 -2.14
CA LYS A 77 7.47 10.20 -1.39
C LYS A 77 7.45 11.63 -0.84
N LYS A 78 7.76 11.77 0.43
CA LYS A 78 7.84 13.05 1.14
C LYS A 78 9.13 13.08 1.92
N GLN A 79 9.59 14.29 2.22
CA GLN A 79 10.75 14.50 3.08
C GLN A 79 10.29 15.11 4.41
N ASN A 80 10.79 14.57 5.51
CA ASN A 80 10.61 15.18 6.82
C ASN A 80 11.47 16.45 6.89
N LYS A 81 10.85 17.59 7.25
CA LYS A 81 11.53 18.90 7.25
C LYS A 81 12.59 19.03 8.35
N GLU A 82 12.45 18.29 9.44
CA GLU A 82 13.36 18.36 10.59
C GLU A 82 14.54 17.43 10.42
N THR A 83 14.29 16.19 9.98
CA THR A 83 15.32 15.15 9.87
C THR A 83 15.93 15.04 8.48
N GLY A 84 15.28 15.60 7.46
CA GLY A 84 15.65 15.42 6.05
C GLY A 84 15.39 14.00 5.52
N ALA A 85 14.84 13.10 6.35
CA ALA A 85 14.60 11.71 5.97
C ALA A 85 13.38 11.59 5.04
N ASP A 86 13.53 10.75 4.01
CA ASP A 86 12.44 10.41 3.13
C ASP A 86 11.47 9.42 3.80
N TYR A 87 10.18 9.60 3.56
CA TYR A 87 9.11 8.70 3.98
C TYR A 87 8.03 8.62 2.92
N TYR A 88 7.23 7.56 2.98
CA TYR A 88 6.15 7.34 2.02
C TYR A 88 4.79 7.49 2.69
N THR A 89 3.85 8.04 1.93
CA THR A 89 2.45 8.19 2.34
C THR A 89 1.54 7.56 1.31
N LEU A 90 0.46 6.94 1.77
CA LEU A 90 -0.56 6.26 0.98
C LEU A 90 -1.90 6.98 1.18
N THR A 91 -2.63 7.17 0.09
CA THR A 91 -4.04 7.59 0.14
C THR A 91 -4.90 6.64 -0.69
N ILE A 92 -6.02 6.19 -0.12
CA ILE A 92 -7.11 5.52 -0.84
C ILE A 92 -8.28 6.50 -0.90
N ARG A 93 -8.46 7.12 -2.07
CA ARG A 93 -9.39 8.23 -2.32
C ARG A 93 -10.82 7.85 -1.98
N ASP A 94 -11.27 6.70 -2.47
CA ASP A 94 -12.67 6.25 -2.38
C ASP A 94 -13.11 5.94 -0.94
N HIS A 95 -12.14 5.78 -0.02
CA HIS A 95 -12.38 5.51 1.40
C HIS A 95 -11.94 6.66 2.32
N GLY A 96 -11.44 7.78 1.78
CA GLY A 96 -10.86 8.87 2.57
C GLY A 96 -9.72 8.41 3.49
N PHE A 97 -9.06 7.29 3.15
CA PHE A 97 -8.09 6.62 4.01
C PHE A 97 -6.69 7.12 3.72
N ASN A 98 -5.94 7.47 4.77
CA ASN A 98 -4.59 7.97 4.67
C ASN A 98 -3.67 7.26 5.66
N ALA A 99 -2.46 6.91 5.22
CA ALA A 99 -1.52 6.12 6.01
C ALA A 99 -0.07 6.43 5.67
N ASN A 100 0.82 6.24 6.64
CA ASN A 100 2.27 6.25 6.43
C ASN A 100 2.67 4.83 6.05
N LEU A 101 3.69 4.72 5.21
CA LEU A 101 4.38 3.46 5.00
C LEU A 101 5.67 3.48 5.81
N GLY A 102 5.89 2.44 6.60
CA GLY A 102 7.08 2.34 7.43
C GLY A 102 7.42 0.91 7.81
N LYS A 103 8.62 0.75 8.36
CA LYS A 103 9.08 -0.52 8.92
C LYS A 103 8.27 -0.85 10.18
N ALA A 104 7.57 -1.98 10.21
CA ALA A 104 6.96 -2.47 11.45
C ALA A 104 8.05 -2.88 12.46
N ALA A 105 7.74 -2.81 13.75
CA ALA A 105 8.66 -3.30 14.79
C ALA A 105 9.02 -4.78 14.53
N ASN A 106 10.30 -5.13 14.68
CA ASN A 106 10.85 -6.50 14.49
C ASN A 106 10.78 -7.06 13.06
N GLN A 107 10.70 -6.21 12.05
CA GLN A 107 10.61 -6.64 10.65
C GLN A 107 11.87 -6.30 9.86
N ASP A 108 12.73 -7.27 9.56
CA ASP A 108 14.02 -7.01 8.88
C ASP A 108 13.94 -6.86 7.34
N ASP A 109 12.77 -7.15 6.77
CA ASP A 109 12.56 -7.13 5.34
C ASP A 109 12.26 -5.71 4.82
N LEU A 110 13.27 -5.01 4.30
CA LEU A 110 13.11 -3.63 3.81
C LEU A 110 12.07 -3.46 2.69
N SER A 111 11.74 -4.53 1.96
CA SER A 111 10.73 -4.51 0.90
C SER A 111 9.31 -4.72 1.40
N LEU A 112 9.11 -5.04 2.67
CA LEU A 112 7.80 -5.10 3.29
C LEU A 112 7.56 -3.79 4.06
N GLN A 113 6.39 -3.19 3.88
CA GLN A 113 6.04 -1.92 4.50
C GLN A 113 4.71 -2.07 5.22
N ALA A 114 4.66 -1.67 6.48
CA ALA A 114 3.41 -1.56 7.22
C ALA A 114 2.62 -0.36 6.71
N VAL A 115 1.31 -0.53 6.60
CA VAL A 115 0.34 0.54 6.38
C VAL A 115 -0.11 1.03 7.74
N ILE A 116 0.32 2.23 8.12
CA ILE A 116 0.08 2.82 9.44
C ILE A 116 -0.95 3.96 9.27
N PRO A 117 -2.26 3.70 9.49
CA PRO A 117 -3.28 4.71 9.32
C PRO A 117 -3.10 5.83 10.34
N TRP A 118 -3.37 7.06 9.93
CA TRP A 118 -3.53 8.17 10.87
C TRP A 118 -4.99 8.65 10.84
N GLY A 119 -5.48 9.07 12.01
CA GLY A 119 -6.81 9.67 12.13
C GLY A 119 -6.92 10.97 11.32
N PRO A 120 -8.12 11.55 11.18
CA PRO A 120 -8.26 12.89 10.58
C PRO A 120 -7.20 13.80 11.21
N LYS A 121 -6.47 14.57 10.38
CA LYS A 121 -5.74 15.70 10.96
C LYS A 121 -6.79 16.53 11.66
N ASP A 122 -6.71 16.64 12.99
CA ASP A 122 -7.54 17.58 13.71
C ASP A 122 -7.41 18.92 12.98
N ALA A 123 -8.56 19.47 12.56
CA ALA A 123 -8.58 20.77 11.92
C ALA A 123 -8.10 21.77 12.97
N ALA A 124 -6.85 22.23 12.81
CA ALA A 124 -6.32 23.36 13.56
C ALA A 124 -7.04 24.65 13.13
#